data_AF-A0A441V1J3-F1
#
_entry.id   AF-A0A441V1J3-F1
#
_cell.length_a   1.000
_cell.length_b   1.000
_cell.length_c   1.000
_cell.angle_alpha   90.00
_cell.angle_beta   90.00
_cell.angle_gamma   90.00
#
_symmetry.space_group_name_H-M   'P 1'
#
loop_
_entity.id
_entity.type
_entity.pdbx_description
1 polymer ?
#
loop_
_entity_poly.entity_id
_entity_poly.type
_entity_poly.pdbx_seq_one_letter_code
_entity_poly.pdbx_strand_id
1 'polypeptide(L)'
;AIATNFWDVSGGSLDDLPSKAIMQSDDLVDAALAGLDQGELVTIPSLPDVADWHAYEAARQKLIPNLSLNTSPARYGIAVAA
;
A
#
# COMPACT_ATOMS: atom_id res chain seq x y z
N ALA A 1 -11.59 -5.76 3.69
CA ALA A 1 -11.91 -7.17 3.37
C ALA A 1 -12.68 -7.21 2.06
N ILE A 2 -12.50 -8.29 1.31
CA ILE A 2 -13.26 -8.52 0.08
C ILE A 2 -14.33 -9.56 0.39
N ALA A 3 -15.59 -9.23 0.07
CA ALA A 3 -16.74 -10.07 0.34
C ALA A 3 -16.78 -11.25 -0.62
N THR A 4 -15.97 -12.26 -0.33
CA THR A 4 -15.92 -13.53 -1.06
C THR A 4 -16.65 -14.61 -0.28
N ASN A 5 -17.04 -15.69 -0.97
CA ASN A 5 -17.61 -16.89 -0.34
C ASN A 5 -16.64 -17.63 0.63
N PHE A 6 -15.38 -17.20 0.70
CA PHE A 6 -14.39 -17.78 1.60
C PHE A 6 -14.68 -17.49 3.08
N TRP A 7 -15.39 -16.39 3.38
CA TRP A 7 -15.72 -16.02 4.76
C TRP A 7 -16.56 -17.10 5.45
N ASP A 8 -17.54 -17.69 4.76
CA ASP A 8 -18.43 -18.73 5.27
C ASP A 8 -17.70 -20.01 5.76
N VAL A 9 -16.52 -20.30 5.21
CA VAL A 9 -15.74 -21.51 5.51
C VAL A 9 -14.48 -21.23 6.35
N SER A 10 -14.08 -19.96 6.48
CA SER A 10 -12.82 -19.56 7.12
C SER A 10 -12.92 -19.37 8.64
N GLY A 11 -14.12 -19.47 9.21
CA GLY A 11 -14.37 -19.30 10.64
C GLY A 11 -14.40 -17.85 11.13
N GLY A 12 -14.36 -16.86 10.23
CA GLY A 12 -14.62 -15.45 10.52
C GLY A 12 -15.85 -14.94 9.78
N SER A 13 -16.55 -13.94 10.33
CA SER A 13 -17.72 -13.32 9.69
C SER A 13 -17.39 -11.93 9.13
N LEU A 14 -17.99 -11.60 7.98
CA LEU A 14 -17.99 -10.23 7.45
C LEU A 14 -18.76 -9.28 8.36
N ASP A 15 -19.76 -9.77 9.10
CA ASP A 15 -20.57 -8.97 10.03
C ASP A 15 -19.75 -8.39 11.19
N ASP A 16 -18.59 -9.00 11.49
CA ASP A 16 -17.68 -8.52 12.53
C ASP A 16 -16.82 -7.33 12.06
N LEU A 17 -16.87 -6.98 10.78
CA LEU A 17 -16.08 -5.92 10.19
C LEU A 17 -16.89 -4.63 10.01
N PRO A 18 -16.26 -3.44 10.14
CA PRO A 18 -16.93 -2.20 9.79
C PRO A 18 -17.34 -2.21 8.33
N SER A 19 -18.61 -1.90 8.03
CA SER A 19 -19.15 -1.96 6.66
C SER A 19 -18.32 -1.13 5.65
N LYS A 20 -17.76 0.00 6.08
CA LYS A 20 -16.87 0.85 5.26
C LYS A 20 -15.54 0.20 4.84
N ALA A 21 -15.18 -0.92 5.46
CA ALA A 21 -13.94 -1.65 5.20
C ALA A 21 -14.19 -2.93 4.37
N ILE A 22 -15.41 -3.12 3.86
CA ILE A 22 -15.81 -4.28 3.06
C ILE A 22 -16.11 -3.80 1.64
N MET A 23 -15.51 -4.44 0.65
CA MET A 23 -15.76 -4.21 -0.78
C MET A 23 -16.26 -5.51 -1.41
N GLN A 24 -17.20 -5.44 -2.36
CA GLN A 24 -17.65 -6.62 -3.10
C GLN A 24 -16.55 -7.13 -4.03
N SER A 25 -16.53 -8.44 -4.29
CA SER A 25 -15.57 -9.03 -5.23
C SER A 25 -15.69 -8.43 -6.63
N ASP A 26 -16.91 -8.19 -7.07
CA ASP A 26 -17.21 -7.72 -8.43
C ASP A 26 -16.71 -6.28 -8.59
N ASP A 27 -17.01 -5.39 -7.62
CA ASP A 27 -16.49 -4.02 -7.60
C ASP A 27 -14.96 -3.98 -7.60
N LEU A 28 -14.31 -4.89 -6.87
CA LEU A 28 -12.85 -4.98 -6.85
C LEU A 28 -12.31 -5.36 -8.22
N VAL A 29 -12.92 -6.33 -8.89
CA VAL A 29 -12.47 -6.81 -10.20
C VAL A 29 -12.68 -5.73 -11.25
N ASP A 30 -13.84 -5.05 -11.23
CA ASP A 30 -14.14 -3.94 -12.14
C ASP A 30 -13.10 -2.82 -11.98
N ALA A 31 -12.79 -2.42 -10.75
CA ALA A 31 -11.77 -1.42 -10.48
C ALA A 31 -10.36 -1.87 -10.92
N ALA A 32 -10.01 -3.15 -10.69
CA ALA A 32 -8.71 -3.69 -11.10
C ALA A 32 -8.55 -3.72 -12.62
N LEU A 33 -9.59 -4.12 -13.35
CA LEU A 33 -9.59 -4.13 -14.81
C LEU A 33 -9.57 -2.71 -15.38
N ALA A 34 -10.31 -1.77 -14.77
CA ALA A 34 -10.26 -0.37 -15.17
C ALA A 34 -8.86 0.24 -14.97
N GLY A 35 -8.16 -0.09 -13.88
CA GLY A 35 -6.77 0.33 -13.67
C GLY A 35 -5.81 -0.28 -14.70
N LEU A 36 -5.99 -1.57 -15.02
CA LEU A 36 -5.23 -2.25 -16.07
C LEU A 36 -5.41 -1.58 -17.44
N ASP A 37 -6.65 -1.25 -17.82
CA ASP A 37 -6.97 -0.56 -19.09
C ASP A 37 -6.36 0.85 -19.16
N GLN A 38 -6.23 1.51 -18.01
CA GLN A 38 -5.56 2.81 -17.88
C GLN A 38 -4.02 2.71 -17.91
N GLY A 39 -3.47 1.49 -17.91
CA GLY A 39 -2.03 1.24 -17.89
C GLY A 39 -1.38 1.51 -16.53
N GLU A 40 -2.15 1.46 -15.43
CA GLU A 40 -1.59 1.58 -14.09
C GLU A 40 -0.62 0.42 -13.81
N LEU A 41 0.59 0.76 -13.34
CA LEU A 41 1.55 -0.25 -12.89
C LEU A 41 1.17 -0.85 -11.53
N VAL A 42 0.48 -0.07 -10.70
CA VAL A 42 0.02 -0.45 -9.38
C VAL A 42 -1.40 0.07 -9.20
N THR A 43 -2.37 -0.83 -9.24
CA THR A 43 -3.79 -0.54 -9.00
C THR A 43 -4.15 -0.92 -7.58
N ILE A 44 -4.69 0.03 -6.82
CA ILE A 44 -5.15 -0.19 -5.45
C ILE A 44 -6.64 0.17 -5.38
N PRO A 45 -7.55 -0.79 -5.64
CA PRO A 45 -8.99 -0.53 -5.76
C PRO A 45 -9.62 0.21 -4.57
N SER A 46 -9.10 -0.03 -3.36
CA SER A 46 -9.61 0.59 -2.13
C SER A 46 -8.97 1.93 -1.78
N LEU A 47 -8.04 2.44 -2.59
CA LEU A 47 -7.39 3.74 -2.37
C LEU A 47 -8.14 4.82 -3.18
N PRO A 48 -8.77 5.81 -2.52
CA PRO A 48 -9.56 6.81 -3.23
C PRO A 48 -8.73 7.85 -3.99
N ASP A 49 -7.54 8.20 -3.49
CA ASP A 49 -6.67 9.22 -4.10
C ASP A 49 -5.32 8.62 -4.50
N VAL A 50 -5.04 8.61 -5.80
CA VAL A 50 -3.77 8.13 -6.35
C VAL A 50 -2.57 9.00 -5.95
N ALA A 51 -2.80 10.28 -5.60
CA ALA A 51 -1.76 11.18 -5.15
C ALA A 51 -1.09 10.68 -3.85
N ASP A 52 -1.83 10.00 -2.98
CA ASP A 52 -1.29 9.43 -1.74
C ASP A 52 -0.29 8.31 -2.04
N TRP A 53 -0.57 7.46 -3.03
CA TRP A 53 0.37 6.43 -3.49
C TRP A 53 1.64 7.04 -4.08
N HIS A 54 1.50 8.07 -4.93
CA HIS A 54 2.64 8.76 -5.51
C HIS A 54 3.50 9.48 -4.45
N ALA A 55 2.88 10.09 -3.44
CA ALA A 55 3.59 10.72 -2.33
C ALA A 55 4.40 9.70 -1.52
N TYR A 56 3.80 8.54 -1.23
CA TYR A 56 4.48 7.43 -0.58
C TYR A 56 5.69 6.95 -1.40
N GLU A 57 5.51 6.69 -2.69
CA GLU A 57 6.58 6.22 -3.56
C GLU A 57 7.70 7.25 -3.71
N ALA A 58 7.37 8.54 -3.85
CA ALA A 58 8.35 9.61 -3.87
C ALA A 58 9.17 9.68 -2.57
N ALA A 59 8.52 9.52 -1.42
CA ALA A 59 9.20 9.46 -0.13
C ALA A 59 10.13 8.24 -0.05
N ARG A 60 9.70 7.07 -0.54
CA ARG A 60 10.52 5.85 -0.62
C ARG A 60 11.76 6.08 -1.49
N GLN A 61 11.59 6.66 -2.67
CA GLN A 61 12.68 6.95 -3.62
C GLN A 61 13.71 7.93 -3.05
N LYS A 62 13.26 8.96 -2.31
CA LYS A 62 14.14 9.92 -1.63
C LYS A 62 15.12 9.26 -0.65
N LEU A 63 14.74 8.13 -0.06
CA LEU A 63 15.61 7.42 0.88
C LEU A 63 16.72 6.64 0.19
N ILE A 64 16.48 6.10 -1.01
CA ILE A 64 17.41 5.20 -1.73
C ILE A 64 18.88 5.69 -1.72
N PRO A 65 19.21 6.93 -2.13
CA PRO A 65 20.61 7.38 -2.13
C PRO A 65 21.23 7.58 -0.74
N ASN A 66 20.42 7.56 0.33
CA ASN A 66 20.84 7.92 1.69
C ASN A 66 20.93 6.72 2.66
N LEU A 67 20.56 5.50 2.23
CA LEU A 67 20.46 4.32 3.10
C LEU A 67 21.74 3.49 3.19
N SER A 68 22.75 3.74 2.36
CA SER A 68 24.00 2.96 2.33
C SER A 68 25.22 3.86 2.22
N LEU A 69 25.29 4.84 3.13
CA LEU A 69 26.45 5.72 3.25
C LEU A 69 27.58 5.03 4.02
N ASN A 70 28.82 5.33 3.66
CA ASN A 70 30.02 4.77 4.28
C ASN A 70 30.42 5.46 5.61
N THR A 71 29.63 6.43 6.06
CA THR A 71 29.87 7.22 7.28
C THR A 71 28.64 7.23 8.16
N SER A 72 28.87 7.26 9.49
CA SER A 72 27.79 7.37 10.46
C SER A 72 27.12 8.74 10.35
N PRO A 73 25.79 8.82 10.17
CA PRO A 73 25.08 10.09 10.13
C PRO A 73 25.21 10.88 11.44
N ALA A 74 25.36 12.20 11.33
CA ALA A 74 25.56 13.10 12.48
C ALA A 74 24.50 12.95 13.60
N ARG A 75 23.27 12.53 13.26
CA ARG A 75 22.18 12.29 14.22
C ARG A 75 22.50 11.25 15.30
N TYR A 76 23.53 10.42 15.11
CA TYR A 76 23.94 9.42 16.10
C TYR A 76 25.00 9.92 17.09
N GLY A 77 25.57 11.10 16.89
CA GLY A 77 26.55 11.69 17.81
C GLY A 77 27.87 10.91 17.94
N ILE A 78 28.14 9.95 17.05
CA ILE A 78 29.39 9.19 17.03
C ILE A 78 30.39 9.98 16.19
N ALA A 79 31.51 10.40 16.80
CA ALA A 79 32.60 11.02 16.07
C ALA A 79 33.13 10.02 15.01
N VAL A 80 33.09 10.42 13.74
CA VAL A 80 33.76 9.66 12.68
C VAL A 80 35.26 9.80 12.94
N ALA A 81 35.92 8.69 13.27
CA ALA A 81 37.38 8.66 13.31
C ALA A 81 37.88 9.02 11.89
N ALA A 82 38.63 10.11 11.80
CA ALA A 82 39.23 10.61 10.57
C ALA A 82 40.26 9.64 9.99
#